data_AF-H9FDF8-F1
#
_entry.id   AF-H9FDF8-F1
#
_cell.length_a   1.000
_cell.length_b   1.000
_cell.length_c   1.000
_cell.angle_alpha   90.00
_cell.angle_beta   90.00
_cell.angle_gamma   90.00
#
_symmetry.space_group_name_H-M   'P 1'
#
loop_
_entity.id
_entity.type
_entity.pdbx_description
1 polymer ?
#
loop_
_entity_poly.entity_id
_entity_poly.type
_entity_poly.pdbx_seq_one_letter_code
_entity_poly.pdbx_strand_id
1 'polypeptide(L)'
;VAMAAWYLLSARAVTVFLLLSLPRFLQAQTFSFPFQQPEKCDNNQYFDISALSCVPCGVNQRQDARGTSCVCLPGFQMISNNGGPAVICKKCPENMKGVTEDGWNCISCPSGLTAEGKCHCPAGHILVERDINGTLLSQATCELCDGNENSFMVANALGDRCIRCEPTFVNTSKSC
;
A
#
# COMPACT_ATOMS: atom_id res chain seq x y z
N VAL A 1 9.88 -77.95 19.00
CA VAL A 1 10.75 -76.86 19.51
C VAL A 1 11.40 -76.04 18.38
N ALA A 2 11.89 -76.66 17.30
CA ALA A 2 12.56 -75.96 16.19
C ALA A 2 11.69 -74.96 15.40
N MET A 3 10.43 -75.30 15.11
CA MET A 3 9.52 -74.42 14.32
C MET A 3 9.16 -73.11 15.02
N ALA A 4 8.97 -73.13 16.35
CA ALA A 4 8.67 -71.94 17.14
C ALA A 4 9.89 -71.00 17.22
N ALA A 5 11.10 -71.55 17.27
CA ALA A 5 12.33 -70.78 17.26
C ALA A 5 12.55 -70.05 15.92
N TRP A 6 12.26 -70.70 14.78
CA TRP A 6 12.34 -70.06 13.45
C TRP A 6 11.30 -68.95 13.25
N TYR A 7 10.08 -69.11 13.77
CA TYR A 7 9.07 -68.05 13.77
C TYR A 7 9.47 -66.84 14.65
N LEU A 8 10.11 -67.08 15.79
CA LEU A 8 10.60 -66.01 16.66
C LEU A 8 11.80 -65.28 16.03
N LEU A 9 12.70 -66.00 15.37
CA LEU A 9 13.85 -65.44 14.66
C LEU A 9 13.42 -64.60 13.44
N SER A 10 12.43 -65.07 12.66
CA SER A 10 11.89 -64.32 11.52
C SER A 10 11.12 -63.08 11.97
N ALA A 11 10.30 -63.18 13.03
CA ALA A 11 9.61 -62.05 13.61
C ALA A 11 10.59 -60.98 14.12
N ARG A 12 11.67 -61.40 14.81
CA ARG A 12 12.72 -60.47 15.27
C ARG A 12 13.45 -59.79 14.12
N ALA A 13 13.80 -60.53 13.08
CA ALA A 13 14.43 -59.96 11.89
C ALA A 13 13.53 -58.93 11.19
N VAL A 14 12.22 -59.21 11.09
CA VAL A 14 11.23 -58.27 10.53
C VAL A 14 11.09 -57.02 11.40
N THR A 15 11.01 -57.13 12.73
CA THR A 15 11.01 -55.95 13.62
C THR A 15 12.29 -55.13 13.50
N VAL A 16 13.46 -55.77 13.41
CA VAL A 16 14.75 -55.07 13.24
C VAL A 16 14.80 -54.37 11.89
N PHE A 17 14.31 -55.00 10.83
CA PHE A 17 14.24 -54.40 9.50
C PHE A 17 13.26 -53.21 9.45
N LEU A 18 12.10 -53.30 10.12
CA LEU A 18 11.17 -52.18 10.29
C LEU A 18 11.78 -51.03 11.10
N LEU A 19 12.44 -51.32 12.23
CA LEU A 19 13.09 -50.30 13.07
C LEU A 19 14.25 -49.59 12.36
N LEU A 20 14.97 -50.27 11.47
CA LEU A 20 16.07 -49.69 10.69
C LEU A 20 15.58 -48.92 9.46
N SER A 21 14.41 -49.25 8.91
CA SER A 21 13.87 -48.61 7.71
C SER A 21 12.93 -47.44 8.02
N LEU A 22 12.09 -47.52 9.06
CA LEU A 22 11.17 -46.44 9.46
C LEU A 22 11.81 -45.05 9.62
N PRO A 23 12.97 -44.86 10.29
CA PRO A 23 13.55 -43.53 10.47
C PRO A 23 14.07 -42.91 9.16
N ARG A 24 14.31 -43.71 8.11
CA ARG A 24 14.66 -43.20 6.78
C ARG A 24 13.44 -42.70 6.01
N PHE A 25 12.25 -43.24 6.29
CA PHE A 25 10.99 -42.81 5.67
C PHE A 25 10.30 -41.68 6.45
N LEU A 26 10.60 -41.52 7.75
CA LEU A 26 10.12 -40.45 8.62
C LEU A 26 11.09 -39.25 8.65
N GLN A 27 11.54 -38.76 7.50
CA GLN A 27 12.14 -37.42 7.44
C GLN A 27 11.02 -36.39 7.47
N ALA A 28 10.69 -35.88 8.67
CA ALA A 28 9.89 -34.67 8.79
C ALA A 28 10.69 -33.51 8.19
N GLN A 29 10.20 -32.93 7.09
CA GLN A 29 10.79 -31.71 6.55
C GLN A 29 10.44 -30.55 7.49
N THR A 30 11.38 -30.15 8.34
CA THR A 30 11.28 -28.91 9.10
C THR A 30 11.60 -27.75 8.19
N PHE A 31 10.57 -27.02 7.77
CA PHE A 31 10.72 -25.72 7.10
C PHE A 31 10.83 -24.63 8.16
N SER A 32 11.97 -23.95 8.20
CA SER A 32 12.15 -22.71 8.96
C SER A 32 12.19 -21.55 8.00
N PHE A 33 11.23 -20.62 8.09
CA PHE A 33 11.30 -19.36 7.36
C PHE A 33 12.06 -18.34 8.23
N PRO A 34 13.15 -17.74 7.73
CA PRO A 34 13.82 -16.68 8.44
C PRO A 34 12.89 -15.46 8.49
N PHE A 35 12.22 -15.26 9.62
CA PHE A 35 11.39 -14.08 9.84
C PHE A 35 12.28 -12.84 9.97
N GLN A 36 12.04 -11.86 9.11
CA GLN A 36 12.60 -10.54 9.26
C GLN A 36 11.57 -9.62 9.91
N GLN A 37 12.02 -8.78 10.85
CA GLN A 37 11.15 -7.79 11.47
C GLN A 37 10.87 -6.65 10.47
N PRO A 38 9.60 -6.21 10.30
CA PRO A 38 9.25 -5.12 9.38
C PRO A 38 10.04 -3.84 9.61
N GLU A 39 10.37 -3.54 10.87
CA GLU A 39 11.13 -2.35 11.28
C GLU A 39 12.59 -2.37 10.83
N LYS A 40 13.08 -3.53 10.36
CA LYS A 40 14.44 -3.71 9.84
C LYS A 40 14.52 -3.57 8.32
N CYS A 41 13.40 -3.33 7.63
CA CYS A 41 13.42 -3.05 6.20
C CYS A 41 13.99 -1.65 5.95
N ASP A 42 14.83 -1.52 4.92
CA ASP A 42 15.34 -0.22 4.48
C ASP A 42 14.23 0.61 3.78
N ASN A 43 14.41 1.92 3.62
CA ASN A 43 13.44 2.84 3.02
C ASN A 43 13.09 2.51 1.55
N ASN A 44 13.94 1.73 0.88
CA ASN A 44 13.74 1.24 -0.48
C ASN A 44 13.24 -0.21 -0.53
N GLN A 45 12.83 -0.77 0.60
CA GLN A 45 12.28 -2.12 0.73
C GLN A 45 10.89 -2.03 1.36
N TYR A 46 10.04 -3.03 1.12
CA TYR A 46 8.80 -3.21 1.86
C TYR A 46 8.79 -4.57 2.53
N PHE A 47 8.02 -4.71 3.60
CA PHE A 47 7.82 -5.99 4.25
C PHE A 47 6.75 -6.80 3.50
N ASP A 48 7.16 -7.90 2.87
CA ASP A 48 6.25 -8.84 2.23
C ASP A 48 5.75 -9.84 3.27
N ILE A 49 4.50 -9.68 3.68
CA ILE A 49 3.85 -10.54 4.68
C ILE A 49 3.75 -12.01 4.22
N SER A 50 3.72 -12.28 2.92
CA SER A 50 3.61 -13.63 2.36
C SER A 50 4.97 -14.34 2.39
N ALA A 51 6.06 -13.59 2.20
CA ALA A 51 7.42 -14.08 2.27
C ALA A 51 8.06 -13.93 3.66
N LEU A 52 7.42 -13.22 4.58
CA LEU A 52 7.92 -12.86 5.91
C LEU A 52 9.32 -12.20 5.88
N SER A 53 9.60 -11.42 4.84
CA SER A 53 10.92 -10.83 4.56
C SER A 53 10.85 -9.46 3.90
N CYS A 54 11.95 -8.71 3.92
CA CYS A 54 12.05 -7.41 3.24
C CYS A 54 12.38 -7.60 1.76
N VAL A 55 11.56 -7.04 0.88
CA VAL A 55 11.71 -7.12 -0.57
C VAL A 55 12.00 -5.72 -1.12
N PRO A 56 12.98 -5.55 -2.02
CA PRO A 56 13.27 -4.24 -2.61
C PRO A 56 12.11 -3.75 -3.49
N CYS A 57 11.84 -2.45 -3.41
CA CYS A 57 10.95 -1.78 -4.34
C CYS A 57 11.55 -1.69 -5.74
N GLY A 58 10.69 -1.57 -6.74
CA GLY A 58 11.11 -1.47 -8.14
C GLY A 58 11.72 -0.11 -8.50
N VAL A 59 12.04 0.07 -9.78
CA VAL A 59 12.61 1.32 -10.29
C VAL A 59 11.60 2.46 -10.14
N ASN A 60 12.09 3.63 -9.69
CA ASN A 60 11.29 4.82 -9.42
C ASN A 60 10.18 4.61 -8.37
N GLN A 61 10.43 3.73 -7.40
CA GLN A 61 9.54 3.47 -6.28
C GLN A 61 10.25 3.69 -4.95
N ARG A 62 9.45 3.84 -3.91
CA ARG A 62 9.87 3.84 -2.51
C ARG A 62 8.85 3.08 -1.67
N GLN A 63 9.23 2.79 -0.44
CA GLN A 63 8.31 2.21 0.54
C GLN A 63 7.15 3.18 0.86
N ASP A 64 5.96 2.64 1.12
CA ASP A 64 4.81 3.40 1.64
C ASP A 64 5.00 3.78 3.11
N ALA A 65 4.16 4.70 3.60
CA ALA A 65 4.24 5.18 4.99
C ALA A 65 4.05 4.07 6.04
N ARG A 66 3.48 2.93 5.67
CA ARG A 66 3.24 1.79 6.56
C ARG A 66 4.34 0.73 6.50
N GLY A 67 5.25 0.84 5.55
CA GLY A 67 6.33 -0.11 5.38
C GLY A 67 5.99 -1.40 4.65
N THR A 68 4.77 -1.53 4.14
CA THR A 68 4.17 -2.80 3.68
C THR A 68 3.92 -2.88 2.19
N SER A 69 4.15 -1.79 1.46
CA SER A 69 4.00 -1.76 0.01
C SER A 69 4.97 -0.77 -0.63
N CYS A 70 5.10 -0.85 -1.96
CA CYS A 70 5.85 0.13 -2.75
C CYS A 70 4.89 1.10 -3.44
N VAL A 71 5.28 2.36 -3.46
CA VAL A 71 4.59 3.45 -4.15
C VAL A 71 5.55 4.19 -5.06
N CYS A 72 5.03 4.87 -6.07
CA CYS A 72 5.86 5.67 -6.96
C CYS A 72 6.56 6.82 -6.22
N LEU A 73 7.76 7.19 -6.67
CA LEU A 73 8.45 8.38 -6.19
C LEU A 73 7.65 9.66 -6.54
N PRO A 74 7.85 10.75 -5.79
CA PRO A 74 7.25 12.05 -6.10
C PRO A 74 7.45 12.45 -7.57
N GLY A 75 6.38 12.89 -8.23
CA GLY A 75 6.39 13.27 -9.65
C GLY A 75 6.35 12.10 -10.64
N PHE A 76 6.11 10.87 -10.18
CA PHE A 76 5.87 9.70 -11.03
C PHE A 76 4.43 9.21 -10.86
N GLN A 77 3.72 9.08 -11.97
CA GLN A 77 2.40 8.44 -11.99
C GLN A 77 2.53 6.92 -12.05
N MET A 78 1.53 6.25 -11.50
CA MET A 78 1.33 4.82 -11.59
C MET A 78 0.74 4.44 -12.95
N ILE A 79 1.39 3.51 -13.65
CA ILE A 79 0.92 2.96 -14.93
C ILE A 79 0.24 1.61 -14.73
N SER A 80 0.71 0.83 -13.76
CA SER A 80 0.08 -0.42 -13.36
C SER A 80 0.41 -0.74 -11.90
N ASN A 81 -0.48 -1.49 -11.26
CA ASN A 81 -0.33 -1.95 -9.90
C ASN A 81 -0.59 -3.45 -9.81
N ASN A 82 0.48 -4.23 -9.78
CA ASN A 82 0.42 -5.68 -9.53
C ASN A 82 0.91 -6.02 -8.11
N GLY A 83 1.02 -5.03 -7.23
CA GLY A 83 1.57 -5.17 -5.88
C GLY A 83 3.10 -5.29 -5.82
N GLY A 84 3.65 -5.10 -4.63
CA GLY A 84 5.07 -5.23 -4.34
C GLY A 84 5.97 -4.47 -5.34
N PRO A 85 7.04 -5.11 -5.87
CA PRO A 85 7.94 -4.48 -6.82
C PRO A 85 7.37 -4.42 -8.25
N ALA A 86 6.23 -5.07 -8.51
CA ALA A 86 5.60 -5.15 -9.83
C ALA A 86 4.67 -3.96 -10.15
N VAL A 87 4.67 -2.93 -9.29
CA VAL A 87 4.14 -1.60 -9.61
C VAL A 87 5.02 -1.00 -10.72
N ILE A 88 4.41 -0.31 -11.69
CA ILE A 88 5.17 0.38 -12.76
C ILE A 88 4.91 1.88 -12.66
N CYS A 89 5.99 2.65 -12.58
CA CYS A 89 5.96 4.10 -12.41
C CYS A 89 6.57 4.81 -13.63
N LYS A 90 5.93 5.90 -14.06
CA LYS A 90 6.40 6.74 -15.17
C LYS A 90 6.50 8.20 -14.73
N LYS A 91 7.62 8.85 -15.05
CA LYS A 91 7.83 10.26 -14.73
C LYS A 91 6.77 11.12 -15.42
N CYS A 92 6.19 12.05 -14.67
CA CYS A 92 5.32 13.05 -15.23
C CYS A 92 6.09 14.05 -16.12
N PRO A 93 5.46 14.55 -17.20
CA PRO A 93 6.12 15.46 -18.10
C PRO A 93 6.35 16.83 -17.41
N GLU A 94 7.36 17.57 -17.85
CA GLU A 94 7.81 18.79 -17.16
C GLU A 94 6.75 19.91 -17.13
N ASN A 95 5.76 19.89 -18.02
CA ASN A 95 4.64 20.82 -18.03
C ASN A 95 3.49 20.42 -17.08
N MET A 96 3.43 19.15 -16.64
CA MET A 96 2.39 18.61 -15.77
C MET A 96 3.05 17.80 -14.66
N LYS A 97 3.75 18.49 -13.77
CA LYS A 97 4.58 17.86 -12.72
C LYS A 97 3.76 17.25 -11.58
N GLY A 98 2.49 17.61 -11.46
CA GLY A 98 1.60 17.08 -10.43
C GLY A 98 1.18 15.67 -10.74
N VAL A 99 1.09 14.86 -9.69
CA VAL A 99 0.44 13.55 -9.71
C VAL A 99 -0.90 13.70 -8.99
N THR A 100 -1.94 13.11 -9.55
CA THR A 100 -3.28 13.09 -8.93
C THR A 100 -3.26 12.45 -7.55
N GLU A 101 -4.26 12.75 -6.72
CA GLU A 101 -4.35 12.20 -5.36
C GLU A 101 -4.36 10.67 -5.33
N ASP A 102 -4.99 10.04 -6.33
CA ASP A 102 -5.04 8.59 -6.53
C ASP A 102 -3.72 7.99 -7.06
N GLY A 103 -2.78 8.83 -7.51
CA GLY A 103 -1.47 8.41 -8.02
C GLY A 103 -1.42 8.00 -9.49
N TRP A 104 -2.54 7.99 -10.22
CA TRP A 104 -2.63 7.34 -11.54
C TRP A 104 -2.38 8.26 -12.72
N ASN A 105 -2.56 9.58 -12.57
CA ASN A 105 -2.45 10.51 -13.67
C ASN A 105 -1.53 11.70 -13.33
N CYS A 106 -0.91 12.25 -14.37
CA CYS A 106 -0.22 13.53 -14.27
C CYS A 106 -1.21 14.67 -14.56
N ILE A 107 -1.09 15.78 -13.84
CA ILE A 107 -1.98 16.94 -13.95
C ILE A 107 -1.20 18.24 -13.71
N SER A 108 -1.70 19.35 -14.27
CA SER A 108 -1.17 20.69 -13.97
C SER A 108 -1.73 21.20 -12.64
N CYS A 109 -0.90 21.78 -11.78
CA CYS A 109 -1.36 22.31 -10.48
C CYS A 109 -1.38 23.85 -10.49
N PRO A 110 -2.43 24.50 -9.95
CA PRO A 110 -2.56 25.96 -9.94
C PRO A 110 -1.65 26.63 -8.89
N SER A 111 -1.48 26.01 -7.72
CA SER A 111 -0.80 26.62 -6.57
C SER A 111 0.54 25.94 -6.23
N GLY A 112 1.09 25.15 -7.16
CA GLY A 112 2.33 24.40 -6.96
C GLY A 112 2.10 22.98 -6.44
N LEU A 113 3.17 22.38 -5.91
CA LEU A 113 3.25 20.97 -5.52
C LEU A 113 3.66 20.78 -4.06
N THR A 114 3.17 19.71 -3.45
CA THR A 114 3.69 19.20 -2.17
C THR A 114 5.04 18.50 -2.36
N ALA A 115 5.71 18.15 -1.27
CA ALA A 115 6.96 17.38 -1.30
C ALA A 115 6.76 15.96 -1.91
N GLU A 116 5.53 15.45 -1.84
CA GLU A 116 5.12 14.18 -2.44
C GLU A 116 4.81 14.30 -3.94
N GLY A 117 4.88 15.51 -4.50
CA GLY A 117 4.61 15.76 -5.92
C GLY A 117 3.12 15.80 -6.26
N LYS A 118 2.25 16.04 -5.28
CA LYS A 118 0.80 16.22 -5.47
C LYS A 118 0.43 17.69 -5.57
N CYS A 119 -0.73 18.01 -6.15
CA CYS A 119 -1.23 19.38 -6.14
C CYS A 119 -1.59 19.83 -4.72
N HIS A 120 -1.40 21.11 -4.44
CA HIS A 120 -1.78 21.72 -3.16
C HIS A 120 -2.79 22.86 -3.38
N CYS A 121 -3.75 22.99 -2.48
CA CYS A 121 -4.70 24.09 -2.44
C CYS A 121 -4.57 24.87 -1.11
N PRO A 122 -4.79 26.20 -1.15
CA PRO A 122 -4.74 27.04 0.04
C PRO A 122 -5.84 26.67 1.04
N ALA A 123 -5.68 27.11 2.29
CA ALA A 123 -6.67 26.86 3.34
C ALA A 123 -8.07 27.35 2.92
N GLY A 124 -9.10 26.57 3.31
CA GLY A 124 -10.50 26.83 2.96
C GLY A 124 -10.90 26.38 1.55
N HIS A 125 -9.96 25.91 0.73
CA HIS A 125 -10.25 25.37 -0.59
C HIS A 125 -10.14 23.84 -0.62
N ILE A 126 -10.86 23.21 -1.54
CA ILE A 126 -10.74 21.78 -1.84
C ILE A 126 -10.06 21.58 -3.19
N LEU A 127 -9.29 20.50 -3.31
CA LEU A 127 -8.64 20.11 -4.54
C LEU A 127 -9.60 19.32 -5.43
N VAL A 128 -9.76 19.74 -6.69
CA VAL A 128 -10.59 19.07 -7.69
C VAL A 128 -9.75 18.73 -8.92
N GLU A 129 -9.64 17.44 -9.23
CA GLU A 129 -8.80 16.93 -10.33
C GLU A 129 -9.63 16.32 -11.46
N ARG A 130 -10.91 16.03 -11.20
CA ARG A 130 -11.83 15.39 -12.13
C ARG A 130 -13.16 16.14 -12.17
N ASP A 131 -13.83 16.08 -13.31
CA ASP A 131 -15.18 16.62 -13.47
C ASP A 131 -16.25 15.70 -12.87
N ILE A 132 -17.52 16.12 -12.95
CA ILE A 132 -18.68 15.37 -12.45
C ILE A 132 -18.90 14.01 -13.15
N ASN A 133 -18.30 13.80 -14.32
CA ASN A 133 -18.35 12.54 -15.05
C ASN A 133 -17.14 11.63 -14.73
N GLY A 134 -16.21 12.11 -13.90
CA GLY A 134 -14.95 11.43 -13.57
C GLY A 134 -13.81 11.66 -14.57
N THR A 135 -14.01 12.55 -15.55
CA THR A 135 -12.98 12.88 -16.55
C THR A 135 -11.88 13.70 -15.91
N LEU A 136 -10.62 13.35 -16.17
CA LEU A 136 -9.46 14.10 -15.70
C LEU A 136 -9.43 15.52 -16.30
N LEU A 137 -9.25 16.52 -15.44
CA LEU A 137 -9.06 17.91 -15.87
C LEU A 137 -7.63 18.13 -16.38
N SER A 138 -7.45 19.06 -17.32
CA SER A 138 -6.10 19.44 -17.81
C SER A 138 -5.26 20.16 -16.76
N GLN A 139 -5.93 20.87 -15.84
CA GLN A 139 -5.38 21.53 -14.69
C GLN A 139 -6.34 21.32 -13.51
N ALA A 140 -5.80 20.98 -12.34
CA ALA A 140 -6.59 20.88 -11.12
C ALA A 140 -7.15 22.26 -10.73
N THR A 141 -8.33 22.29 -10.12
CA THR A 141 -8.92 23.52 -9.58
C THR A 141 -8.92 23.47 -8.06
N CYS A 142 -8.81 24.64 -7.44
CA CYS A 142 -8.98 24.82 -6.01
C CYS A 142 -10.31 25.54 -5.81
N GLU A 143 -11.32 24.81 -5.34
CA GLU A 143 -12.66 25.36 -5.12
C GLU A 143 -12.80 25.87 -3.69
N LEU A 144 -13.23 27.12 -3.53
CA LEU A 144 -13.44 27.72 -2.21
C LEU A 144 -14.70 27.13 -1.56
N CYS A 145 -14.56 26.58 -0.35
CA CYS A 145 -15.70 26.33 0.52
C CYS A 145 -16.04 27.62 1.27
N ASP A 146 -17.01 28.37 0.76
CA ASP A 146 -17.39 29.66 1.33
C ASP A 146 -18.22 29.46 2.62
N GLY A 147 -17.60 29.74 3.76
CA GLY A 147 -18.23 29.64 5.08
C GLY A 147 -19.34 30.67 5.34
N ASN A 148 -19.60 31.58 4.39
CA ASN A 148 -20.56 32.68 4.52
C ASN A 148 -21.84 32.50 3.66
N GLU A 149 -22.82 33.35 3.95
CA GLU A 149 -24.07 33.67 3.23
C GLU A 149 -24.84 32.51 2.60
N ASN A 150 -24.37 31.97 1.48
CA ASN A 150 -25.14 31.10 0.59
C ASN A 150 -24.73 29.62 0.68
N SER A 151 -23.51 29.32 1.11
CA SER A 151 -22.99 27.95 1.12
C SER A 151 -22.91 27.39 2.55
N PHE A 152 -22.47 28.21 3.53
CA PHE A 152 -22.17 27.75 4.90
C PHE A 152 -21.39 26.43 4.88
N MET A 153 -20.38 26.35 4.01
CA MET A 153 -19.54 25.19 3.88
C MET A 153 -18.10 25.54 4.20
N VAL A 154 -17.41 24.62 4.86
CA VAL A 154 -15.99 24.72 5.15
C VAL A 154 -15.30 23.49 4.58
N ALA A 155 -14.06 23.63 4.14
CA ALA A 155 -13.25 22.47 3.78
C ALA A 155 -13.08 21.57 5.01
N ASN A 156 -13.26 20.26 4.84
CA ASN A 156 -12.97 19.33 5.93
C ASN A 156 -11.47 19.26 6.24
N ALA A 157 -11.10 18.59 7.34
CA ALA A 157 -9.71 18.47 7.77
C ALA A 157 -8.76 17.83 6.72
N LEU A 158 -9.30 17.08 5.76
CA LEU A 158 -8.53 16.45 4.68
C LEU A 158 -8.44 17.34 3.43
N GLY A 159 -9.23 18.42 3.33
CA GLY A 159 -9.25 19.30 2.17
C GLY A 159 -9.81 18.67 0.89
N ASP A 160 -10.58 17.58 1.00
CA ASP A 160 -11.13 16.82 -0.14
C ASP A 160 -12.64 17.05 -0.35
N ARG A 161 -13.33 17.69 0.60
CA ARG A 161 -14.75 18.01 0.49
C ARG A 161 -15.14 19.25 1.26
N CYS A 162 -16.08 20.00 0.69
CA CYS A 162 -16.81 21.03 1.41
C CYS A 162 -17.89 20.37 2.27
N ILE A 163 -17.84 20.57 3.58
CA ILE A 163 -18.83 20.08 4.55
C ILE A 163 -19.61 21.26 5.11
N ARG A 164 -20.89 21.02 5.41
CA ARG A 164 -21.75 22.04 6.00
C ARG A 164 -21.29 22.40 7.41
N CYS A 165 -21.33 23.69 7.73
CA CYS A 165 -20.97 24.19 9.04
C CYS A 165 -21.99 23.83 10.11
N GLU A 166 -21.54 23.82 11.36
CA GLU A 166 -22.37 23.40 12.49
C GLU A 166 -23.58 24.35 12.63
N PRO A 167 -24.81 23.80 12.79
CA PRO A 167 -26.02 24.62 12.82
C PRO A 167 -26.03 25.71 13.90
N THR A 168 -25.38 25.47 15.05
CA THR A 168 -25.31 26.42 16.17
C THR A 168 -24.47 27.66 15.84
N PHE A 169 -23.34 27.49 15.16
CA PHE A 169 -22.51 28.60 14.68
C PHE A 169 -23.24 29.41 13.60
N VAL A 170 -23.84 28.71 12.61
CA VAL A 170 -24.60 29.37 11.55
C VAL A 170 -25.75 30.23 12.10
N ASN A 171 -26.45 29.76 13.14
CA ASN A 171 -27.57 30.52 13.72
C ASN A 171 -27.11 31.75 14.51
N THR A 172 -25.89 31.72 15.08
CA THR A 172 -25.38 32.76 15.98
C THR A 172 -24.52 33.79 15.25
N SER A 173 -23.52 33.35 14.49
CA SER A 173 -22.54 34.22 13.82
C SER A 173 -22.77 34.37 12.32
N LYS A 174 -23.72 33.63 11.73
CA LYS A 174 -23.88 33.49 10.26
C LYS A 174 -22.57 33.07 9.59
N SER A 175 -21.78 32.27 10.29
CA SER A 175 -20.49 31.78 9.80
C SER A 175 -20.13 30.45 10.45
N CYS A 176 -19.03 29.91 9.96
CA CYS A 176 -18.12 29.01 10.63
C CYS A 176 -16.88 29.85 11.04
#